data_AF-A0A7C5K7F1-F1
#
_entry.id   AF-A0A7C5K7F1-F1
#
_cell.length_a   1.000
_cell.length_b   1.000
_cell.length_c   1.000
_cell.angle_alpha   90.00
_cell.angle_beta   90.00
_cell.angle_gamma   90.00
#
_symmetry.space_group_name_H-M   'P 1'
#
loop_
_entity.id
_entity.type
_entity.pdbx_description
1 polymer ?
#
loop_
_entity_poly.entity_id
_entity_poly.type
_entity_poly.pdbx_seq_one_letter_code
_entity_poly.pdbx_strand_id
1 'polypeptide(L)'
;MFASYLEEVQSSLKSVEAEATVVVMPDFFLDRFVTLNCGVNAFCEILGNVAGRKGGSIDGIAQTEFRGGNAINTASALASLGIKVIPI
;
A
#
# COMPACT_ATOMS: atom_id res chain seq x y z
N MET A 1 19.18 17.02 3.81
CA MET A 1 18.24 16.99 4.95
C MET A 1 17.47 15.68 5.03
N PHE A 2 16.82 15.19 3.96
CA PHE A 2 16.13 13.88 4.00
C PHE A 2 17.05 12.67 4.26
N ALA A 3 18.27 12.68 3.73
CA ALA A 3 19.22 11.57 3.91
C ALA A 3 19.61 11.34 5.39
N SER A 4 19.81 12.41 6.17
CA SER A 4 20.25 12.30 7.56
C SER A 4 19.19 11.67 8.47
N TYR A 5 17.90 11.94 8.23
CA TYR A 5 16.82 11.32 9.00
C TYR A 5 16.66 9.83 8.69
N LEU A 6 16.85 9.43 7.44
CA LEU A 6 16.79 8.01 7.05
C LEU A 6 17.95 7.23 7.69
N GLU A 7 19.15 7.80 7.72
CA GLU A 7 20.31 7.20 8.38
C GLU A 7 20.09 7.05 9.90
N GLU A 8 19.55 8.08 10.55
CA GLU A 8 19.22 8.07 11.98
C GLU A 8 18.17 7.00 12.33
N VAL A 9 17.08 6.92 11.55
CA VAL A 9 16.03 5.91 11.72
C VAL A 9 16.59 4.51 11.47
N GLN A 10 17.38 4.32 10.42
CA GLN A 10 17.99 3.03 10.11
C GLN A 10 18.95 2.58 11.22
N SER A 11 19.76 3.50 11.76
CA SER A 11 20.65 3.22 12.89
C SER A 11 19.86 2.79 14.14
N SER A 12 18.77 3.51 14.43
CA SER A 12 17.89 3.21 15.56
C SER A 12 17.15 1.87 15.42
N LEU A 13 16.80 1.47 14.20
CA LEU A 13 16.15 0.18 13.95
C LEU A 13 17.14 -0.99 14.05
N LYS A 14 18.40 -0.79 13.65
CA LYS A 14 19.45 -1.81 13.75
C LYS A 14 19.89 -2.11 15.18
N SER A 15 19.73 -1.17 16.10
CA SER A 15 20.05 -1.37 17.51
C SER A 15 18.96 -2.13 18.29
N VAL A 16 17.80 -2.37 17.66
CA VAL A 16 16.68 -3.11 18.26
C VAL A 16 16.79 -4.57 17.87
N GLU A 17 17.45 -5.37 18.72
CA GLU A 17 17.32 -6.82 18.69
C GLU A 17 16.12 -7.21 19.56
N ALA A 18 14.99 -7.51 18.92
CA ALA A 18 13.76 -7.93 19.60
C ALA A 18 13.43 -9.38 19.25
N GLU A 19 13.68 -10.30 20.19
CA GLU A 19 13.13 -11.66 20.12
C GLU A 19 11.66 -11.65 20.54
N ALA A 20 10.78 -11.24 19.63
CA ALA A 20 9.34 -11.23 19.84
C ALA A 20 8.64 -12.20 18.87
N THR A 21 7.59 -12.86 19.37
CA THR A 21 6.58 -13.50 18.52
C THR A 21 5.33 -12.64 18.60
N VAL A 22 4.93 -12.06 17.46
CA VAL A 22 3.76 -11.18 17.36
C VAL A 22 2.61 -11.93 16.70
N VAL A 23 1.43 -11.82 17.29
CA VAL A 23 0.18 -12.32 16.70
C VAL A 23 -0.59 -11.12 16.17
N VAL A 24 -1.05 -11.20 14.92
CA VAL A 24 -1.93 -10.19 14.32
C VAL A 24 -3.27 -10.81 13.96
N MET A 25 -4.33 -10.00 14.03
CA MET A 25 -5.70 -10.41 13.71
C MET A 25 -5.89 -10.64 12.20
N PRO A 26 -6.92 -11.40 11.78
CA PRO A 26 -7.26 -11.61 10.36
C PRO A 26 -7.81 -10.33 9.75
N ASP A 27 -6.91 -9.48 9.27
CA ASP A 27 -7.22 -8.23 8.59
C ASP A 27 -6.35 -8.11 7.33
N PHE A 28 -6.81 -8.74 6.26
CA PHE A 28 -6.17 -8.76 4.95
C PHE A 28 -7.11 -8.17 3.90
N PHE A 29 -6.61 -7.17 3.19
CA PHE A 29 -7.25 -6.58 2.03
C PHE A 29 -6.30 -6.53 0.83
N LEU A 30 -6.84 -6.20 -0.33
CA LEU A 30 -6.06 -5.89 -1.52
C LEU A 30 -6.29 -4.41 -1.86
N ASP A 31 -5.25 -3.61 -1.69
CA ASP A 31 -5.28 -2.19 -2.03
C ASP A 31 -4.97 -2.03 -3.52
N ARG A 32 -5.89 -1.42 -4.25
CA ARG A 32 -5.76 -1.15 -5.69
C ARG A 32 -5.50 0.34 -5.89
N PHE A 33 -4.30 0.68 -6.33
CA PHE A 33 -3.94 2.03 -6.74
C PHE A 33 -4.23 2.21 -8.22
N VAL A 34 -5.00 3.24 -8.55
CA VAL A 34 -5.36 3.59 -9.92
C VAL A 34 -4.53 4.81 -10.32
N THR A 35 -3.74 4.69 -11.38
CA THR A 35 -2.92 5.79 -11.87
C THR A 35 -3.58 6.45 -13.07
N LEU A 36 -4.11 7.65 -12.86
CA LEU A 36 -4.68 8.46 -13.94
C LEU A 36 -3.56 9.25 -14.62
N ASN A 37 -3.01 8.69 -15.70
CA ASN A 37 -1.98 9.34 -16.52
C ASN A 37 -2.58 10.38 -17.48
N CYS A 38 -3.48 11.23 -16.98
CA CYS A 38 -4.12 12.27 -17.76
C CYS A 38 -4.43 13.50 -16.90
N GLY A 39 -4.57 14.66 -17.54
CA GLY A 39 -5.02 15.87 -16.86
C GLY A 39 -6.50 15.84 -16.53
N VAL A 40 -6.94 16.72 -15.62
CA VAL A 40 -8.32 16.80 -15.12
C VAL A 40 -9.34 16.89 -16.25
N ASN A 41 -9.10 17.70 -17.28
CA ASN A 41 -10.04 17.87 -18.40
C ASN A 41 -10.25 16.56 -19.18
N ALA A 42 -9.17 15.84 -19.50
CA ALA A 42 -9.24 14.56 -20.17
C ALA A 42 -9.95 13.51 -19.31
N PHE A 43 -9.70 13.52 -17.99
CA PHE A 43 -10.41 12.66 -17.05
C PHE A 43 -11.92 12.96 -17.01
N CYS A 44 -12.32 14.24 -16.98
CA CYS A 44 -13.72 14.65 -17.03
C CYS A 44 -14.40 14.18 -18.32
N GLU A 45 -13.72 14.24 -19.47
CA GLU A 45 -14.25 13.75 -20.74
C GLU A 45 -14.47 12.22 -20.72
N ILE A 46 -13.50 11.46 -20.19
CA ILE A 46 -13.63 10.02 -20.00
C ILE A 46 -14.85 9.70 -19.13
N LEU A 47 -15.00 10.39 -17.99
CA LEU A 47 -16.15 10.22 -17.10
C LEU A 47 -17.47 10.59 -17.78
N GLY A 48 -17.48 11.67 -18.57
CA GLY A 48 -18.65 12.09 -19.35
C GLY A 48 -19.08 11.03 -20.35
N ASN A 49 -18.15 10.43 -21.07
CA ASN A 49 -18.42 9.34 -22.01
C ASN A 49 -18.98 8.10 -21.31
N VAL A 50 -18.42 7.74 -20.15
CA VAL A 50 -18.90 6.61 -19.33
C VAL A 50 -20.31 6.88 -18.81
N ALA A 51 -20.58 8.08 -18.30
CA ALA A 51 -21.91 8.48 -17.86
C ALA A 51 -22.93 8.49 -19.02
N GLY A 52 -22.53 8.99 -20.19
CA GLY A 52 -23.36 9.05 -21.40
C GLY A 52 -23.83 7.69 -21.90
N ARG A 53 -23.00 6.65 -21.74
CA ARG A 53 -23.39 5.25 -22.02
C ARG A 53 -24.03 4.53 -20.82
N LYS A 54 -24.42 5.27 -19.77
CA LYS A 54 -25.07 4.78 -18.54
C LYS A 54 -24.16 3.95 -17.60
N GLY A 55 -22.85 4.17 -17.66
CA GLY A 55 -21.86 3.56 -16.76
C GLY A 55 -20.90 2.58 -17.46
N GLY A 56 -20.41 1.61 -16.69
CA GLY A 56 -19.46 0.59 -17.15
C GLY A 56 -17.99 0.89 -16.85
N SER A 57 -17.12 -0.06 -17.15
CA SER A 57 -15.69 -0.03 -16.82
C SER A 57 -14.90 0.96 -17.67
N ILE A 58 -13.90 1.59 -17.06
CA ILE A 58 -12.91 2.39 -17.78
C ILE A 58 -11.66 1.52 -17.96
N ASP A 59 -11.47 1.04 -19.18
CA ASP A 59 -10.37 0.13 -19.50
C ASP A 59 -9.07 0.90 -19.77
N GLY A 60 -7.94 0.19 -19.73
CA GLY A 60 -6.63 0.76 -20.06
C GLY A 60 -6.04 1.70 -19.01
N ILE A 61 -6.70 1.89 -17.87
CA ILE A 61 -6.10 2.61 -16.74
C ILE A 61 -5.10 1.69 -16.04
N ALA A 62 -3.86 2.17 -15.89
CA ALA A 62 -2.82 1.48 -15.15
C ALA A 62 -3.22 1.31 -13.68
N GLN A 63 -3.07 0.09 -13.18
CA GLN A 63 -3.44 -0.27 -11.82
C GLN A 63 -2.31 -1.08 -11.20
N THR A 64 -2.00 -0.77 -9.95
CA THR A 64 -1.04 -1.53 -9.16
C THR A 64 -1.74 -2.07 -7.93
N GLU A 65 -1.59 -3.36 -7.69
CA GLU A 65 -2.18 -4.07 -6.56
C GLU A 65 -1.12 -4.26 -5.47
N PHE A 66 -1.48 -3.95 -4.23
CA PHE A 66 -0.66 -4.19 -3.06
C PHE A 66 -1.49 -4.90 -2.00
N ARG A 67 -0.82 -5.63 -1.12
CA ARG A 67 -1.45 -6.08 0.12
C ARG A 67 -1.89 -4.87 0.95
N GLY A 68 -3.07 -4.96 1.52
CA GLY A 68 -3.67 -4.01 2.43
C GLY A 68 -4.15 -4.69 3.70
N GLY A 69 -4.74 -3.90 4.59
CA GLY A 69 -5.13 -4.33 5.93
C GLY A 69 -4.04 -4.05 6.95
N ASN A 70 -4.46 -3.53 8.10
CA ASN A 70 -3.55 -3.06 9.14
C ASN A 70 -2.72 -4.22 9.69
N ALA A 71 -3.35 -5.39 9.88
CA ALA A 71 -2.64 -6.57 10.35
C ALA A 71 -1.57 -7.05 9.35
N ILE A 72 -1.90 -7.16 8.07
CA ILE A 72 -0.95 -7.65 7.06
C ILE A 72 0.15 -6.64 6.76
N ASN A 73 -0.14 -5.34 6.77
CA ASN A 73 0.89 -4.31 6.65
C ASN A 73 1.83 -4.32 7.86
N THR A 74 1.29 -4.49 9.07
CA THR A 74 2.07 -4.60 10.32
C THR A 74 2.93 -5.87 10.31
N ALA A 75 2.35 -7.03 9.98
CA ALA A 75 3.07 -8.28 9.85
C ALA A 75 4.17 -8.20 8.79
N SER A 76 3.85 -7.55 7.66
CA SER A 76 4.78 -7.14 6.62
C SER A 76 6.05 -6.47 7.17
N ALA A 77 5.83 -5.33 7.82
CA ALA A 77 6.91 -4.50 8.33
C ALA A 77 7.74 -5.25 9.38
N LEU A 78 7.09 -5.90 10.36
CA LEU A 78 7.77 -6.64 11.43
C LEU A 78 8.58 -7.83 10.88
N ALA A 79 8.02 -8.60 9.96
CA ALA A 79 8.73 -9.71 9.32
C ALA A 79 9.97 -9.24 8.54
N SER A 80 9.91 -8.05 7.92
CA SER A 80 11.06 -7.46 7.22
C SER A 80 12.21 -7.07 8.17
N LEU A 81 11.92 -6.91 9.46
CA LEU A 81 12.89 -6.68 10.53
C LEU A 81 13.35 -7.99 11.20
N GLY A 82 12.95 -9.16 10.67
CA GLY A 82 13.32 -10.47 11.21
C GLY A 82 12.45 -10.99 12.36
N ILE A 83 11.37 -10.28 12.70
CA ILE A 83 10.46 -10.67 13.79
C ILE A 83 9.53 -11.80 13.32
N LYS A 84 9.31 -12.81 14.17
CA LYS A 84 8.33 -13.87 13.90
C LYS A 84 6.92 -13.35 14.09
N VAL A 85 6.13 -13.30 13.02
CA VAL A 85 4.72 -12.87 13.05
C VAL A 85 3.80 -14.01 12.62
N ILE A 86 2.72 -14.21 13.36
CA ILE A 86 1.67 -15.20 13.09
C ILE A 86 0.37 -14.46 12.78
N PRO A 87 -0.07 -14.41 11.52
CA PRO A 87 -1.43 -14.01 11.19
C PRO A 87 -2.40 -15.15 11.55
N ILE A 88 -3.46 -14.83 12.29
CA ILE A 88 -4.58 -15.73 12.57
C ILE A 88 -5.72 -15.41 11.63
#